data_AF-A0A6L9KSF0-F1
#
_entry.id   AF-A0A6L9KSF0-F1
#
_cell.length_a   1.000
_cell.length_b   1.000
_cell.length_c   1.000
_cell.angle_alpha   90.00
_cell.angle_beta   90.00
_cell.angle_gamma   90.00
#
_symmetry.space_group_name_H-M   'P 1'
#
loop_
_entity.id
_entity.type
_entity.pdbx_description
1 polymer ?
#
loop_
_entity_poly.entity_id
_entity_poly.type
_entity_poly.pdbx_seq_one_letter_code
_entity_poly.pdbx_strand_id
1 'polypeptide(L)'
;MTNEVLSTDASPAPRRARLHSIEEHHYYTALEAPDVKVAIHDYEGAQARRDSVSRKLCGGSTAVTVDDLGRWEASLATAKKTLAQLAFHTPILKRHPAFASVVDHS
;
A
#
# COMPACT_ATOMS: atom_id res chain seq x y z
N MET A 1 4.52 -54.38 -39.96
CA MET A 1 4.11 -54.14 -38.57
C MET A 1 5.35 -53.76 -37.79
N THR A 2 5.48 -52.48 -37.42
CA THR A 2 6.09 -51.91 -36.19
C THR A 2 6.30 -50.41 -36.43
N ASN A 3 5.30 -49.61 -36.07
CA ASN A 3 5.47 -48.16 -35.86
C ASN A 3 5.70 -47.97 -34.36
N GLU A 4 6.93 -47.66 -33.95
CA GLU A 4 7.21 -47.11 -32.62
C GLU A 4 7.64 -45.66 -32.80
N VAL A 5 6.69 -44.74 -32.61
CA VAL A 5 6.98 -43.34 -32.34
C VAL A 5 6.92 -43.20 -30.83
N LEU A 6 8.07 -43.36 -30.18
CA LEU A 6 8.29 -42.99 -28.79
C LEU A 6 9.06 -41.66 -28.80
N SER A 7 8.41 -40.56 -28.42
CA SER A 7 9.08 -39.40 -27.83
C SER A 7 8.05 -38.47 -27.19
N THR A 8 7.84 -38.76 -25.90
CA THR A 8 7.93 -37.78 -24.80
C THR A 8 7.03 -36.56 -24.89
N ASP A 9 5.83 -36.74 -24.34
CA ASP A 9 4.97 -35.71 -23.78
C ASP A 9 5.74 -34.90 -22.71
N ALA A 10 6.39 -33.82 -23.13
CA ALA A 10 6.85 -32.77 -22.22
C ALA A 10 5.68 -31.82 -21.98
N SER A 11 4.64 -32.31 -21.29
CA SER A 11 3.60 -31.46 -20.73
C SER A 11 4.23 -30.61 -19.63
N PRO A 12 4.32 -29.27 -19.77
CA PRO A 12 4.82 -28.44 -18.70
C PRO A 12 3.80 -28.52 -17.57
N ALA A 13 4.18 -29.19 -16.48
CA ALA A 13 3.42 -29.25 -15.24
C ALA A 13 2.78 -27.88 -14.96
N PRO A 14 1.48 -27.82 -14.62
CA PRO A 14 0.82 -26.56 -14.39
C PRO A 14 1.64 -25.81 -13.35
N ARG A 15 2.18 -24.65 -13.74
CA ARG A 15 2.80 -23.67 -12.85
C ARG A 15 1.93 -23.66 -11.61
N ARG A 16 2.47 -24.17 -10.48
CA ARG A 16 1.82 -24.16 -9.17
C ARG A 16 1.13 -22.81 -9.04
N ALA A 17 -0.18 -22.77 -9.25
CA ALA A 17 -1.01 -21.70 -8.75
C ALA A 17 -0.72 -21.75 -7.25
N ARG A 18 0.11 -20.82 -6.76
CA ARG A 18 0.41 -20.76 -5.34
C ARG A 18 -0.96 -20.50 -4.73
N LEU A 19 -1.55 -21.55 -4.15
CA LEU A 19 -2.76 -21.41 -3.37
C LEU A 19 -2.35 -20.48 -2.24
N HIS A 20 -2.66 -19.20 -2.40
CA HIS A 20 -2.51 -18.22 -1.33
C HIS A 20 -3.30 -18.78 -0.16
N SER A 21 -2.69 -18.78 1.03
CA SER A 21 -3.41 -19.20 2.24
C SER A 21 -4.69 -18.38 2.36
N ILE A 22 -5.68 -18.91 3.09
CA ILE A 22 -6.93 -18.17 3.36
C ILE A 22 -6.61 -16.77 3.91
N GLU A 23 -5.58 -16.67 4.76
CA GLU A 23 -5.09 -15.40 5.29
C GLU A 23 -4.52 -14.48 4.20
N GLU A 24 -3.67 -14.99 3.29
CA GLU A 24 -3.14 -14.22 2.16
C GLU A 24 -4.27 -13.71 1.27
N HIS A 25 -5.27 -14.54 0.98
CA HIS A 25 -6.43 -14.13 0.21
C HIS A 25 -7.20 -12.99 0.91
N HIS A 26 -7.47 -13.13 2.21
CA HIS A 26 -8.13 -12.09 3.00
C HIS A 26 -7.32 -10.78 3.00
N TYR A 27 -5.99 -10.85 3.08
CA TYR A 27 -5.12 -9.68 3.02
C TYR A 27 -5.25 -8.96 1.68
N TYR A 28 -5.13 -9.67 0.56
CA TYR A 28 -5.27 -9.07 -0.77
C TYR A 28 -6.68 -8.54 -1.03
N THR A 29 -7.72 -9.25 -0.61
CA THR A 29 -9.11 -8.77 -0.70
C THR A 29 -9.30 -7.49 0.10
N ALA A 30 -8.74 -7.39 1.31
CA ALA A 30 -8.81 -6.18 2.11
C ALA A 30 -8.07 -5.00 1.45
N LEU A 31 -6.92 -5.24 0.80
CA LEU A 31 -6.20 -4.21 0.05
C LEU A 31 -6.92 -3.73 -1.21
N GLU A 32 -7.72 -4.61 -1.82
CA GLU A 32 -8.51 -4.28 -3.01
C GLU A 32 -9.74 -3.43 -2.71
N ALA A 33 -10.12 -3.31 -1.44
CA ALA A 33 -11.25 -2.49 -1.01
C ALA A 33 -11.05 -1.02 -1.43
N PRO A 34 -12.05 -0.37 -2.07
CA PRO A 34 -11.88 0.98 -2.61
C PRO A 34 -11.51 2.04 -1.55
N ASP A 35 -12.08 1.93 -0.36
CA ASP A 35 -11.80 2.78 0.80
C ASP A 35 -10.35 2.63 1.27
N VAL A 36 -9.83 1.41 1.31
CA VAL A 36 -8.43 1.12 1.64
C VAL A 36 -7.48 1.72 0.61
N LYS A 37 -7.77 1.54 -0.69
CA LYS A 37 -6.96 2.12 -1.78
C LYS A 37 -6.91 3.64 -1.72
N VAL A 38 -8.07 4.28 -1.52
CA VAL A 38 -8.16 5.73 -1.38
C VAL A 38 -7.37 6.20 -0.15
N ALA A 39 -7.52 5.53 0.99
CA ALA A 39 -6.81 5.91 2.21
C ALA A 39 -5.28 5.81 2.08
N ILE A 40 -4.77 4.76 1.42
CA ILE A 40 -3.33 4.62 1.15
C ILE A 40 -2.86 5.74 0.21
N HIS A 41 -3.59 5.98 -0.88
CA HIS A 41 -3.24 7.03 -1.84
C HIS A 41 -3.24 8.42 -1.19
N ASP A 42 -4.24 8.73 -0.37
CA ASP A 42 -4.35 10.01 0.33
C ASP A 42 -3.21 10.20 1.34
N TYR A 43 -2.85 9.13 2.07
CA TYR A 43 -1.71 9.15 2.98
C TYR A 43 -0.39 9.41 2.25
N GLU A 44 -0.10 8.63 1.21
CA GLU A 44 1.13 8.78 0.41
C GLU A 44 1.20 10.14 -0.26
N GLY A 45 0.07 10.62 -0.81
CA GLY A 45 -0.05 11.93 -1.41
C GLY A 45 0.20 13.06 -0.42
N ALA A 46 -0.45 13.02 0.75
CA ALA A 46 -0.26 14.02 1.80
C ALA A 46 1.17 14.03 2.33
N GLN A 47 1.77 12.85 2.54
CA GLN A 47 3.15 12.72 2.99
C GLN A 47 4.13 13.31 1.96
N ALA A 48 4.00 12.93 0.69
CA ALA A 48 4.85 13.44 -0.38
C ALA A 48 4.76 14.98 -0.53
N ARG A 49 3.55 15.55 -0.37
CA ARG A 49 3.33 16.99 -0.41
C ARG A 49 3.96 17.69 0.79
N ARG A 50 3.75 17.18 2.00
CA ARG A 50 4.36 17.69 3.24
C ARG A 50 5.89 17.72 3.10
N ASP A 51 6.49 16.63 2.63
CA ASP A 51 7.94 16.54 2.47
C ASP A 51 8.48 17.44 1.36
N SER A 52 7.72 17.60 0.27
CA SER A 52 8.06 18.55 -0.80
C SER A 52 8.09 19.99 -0.28
N VAL A 53 7.07 20.40 0.47
CA VAL A 53 6.99 21.75 1.06
C VAL A 53 8.08 21.94 2.10
N SER A 54 8.28 20.97 3.00
CA SER A 54 9.34 21.01 4.02
C SER A 54 10.73 21.18 3.38
N ARG A 55 11.06 20.41 2.34
CA ARG A 55 12.34 20.55 1.63
C ARG A 55 12.51 21.93 0.99
N LYS A 56 11.45 22.48 0.38
CA LYS A 56 11.49 23.81 -0.23
C LYS A 56 11.71 24.91 0.81
N LEU A 57 11.04 24.83 1.95
CA LEU A 57 11.22 25.76 3.07
C LEU A 57 12.65 25.68 3.63
N CYS A 58 13.17 24.47 3.87
CA CYS A 58 14.56 24.28 4.32
C CYS A 58 15.58 24.78 3.29
N GLY A 59 15.26 24.73 1.99
CA GLY A 59 16.08 25.29 0.92
C GLY A 59 15.95 26.80 0.73
N GLY A 60 15.21 27.51 1.59
CA GLY A 60 15.02 28.96 1.50
C GLY A 60 14.09 29.41 0.37
N SER A 61 13.28 28.51 -0.18
CA SER A 61 12.32 28.85 -1.22
C SER A 61 11.23 29.77 -0.69
N THR A 62 10.93 30.84 -1.43
CA THR A 62 9.80 31.74 -1.16
C THR A 62 8.52 31.34 -1.90
N ALA A 63 8.57 30.27 -2.71
CA ALA A 63 7.44 29.79 -3.51
C ALA A 63 6.41 28.99 -2.71
N VAL A 64 6.72 28.65 -1.45
CA VAL A 64 5.83 27.96 -0.52
C VAL A 64 5.95 28.63 0.85
N THR A 65 4.91 28.51 1.64
CA THR A 65 4.80 29.16 2.96
C THR A 65 4.79 28.14 4.09
N VAL A 66 5.02 28.61 5.31
CA VAL A 66 4.81 27.79 6.53
C VAL A 66 3.32 27.41 6.67
N ASP A 67 2.40 28.25 6.18
CA ASP A 67 0.97 27.92 6.15
C ASP A 67 0.67 26.75 5.21
N ASP A 68 1.35 26.68 4.06
CA ASP A 68 1.24 25.51 3.16
C ASP A 68 1.73 24.24 3.87
N LEU A 69 2.82 24.33 4.64
CA LEU A 69 3.29 23.20 5.43
C LEU A 69 2.24 22.77 6.46
N GLY A 70 1.67 23.72 7.21
CA GLY A 70 0.63 23.44 8.19
C GLY A 70 -0.62 22.80 7.58
N ARG A 71 -1.02 23.21 6.38
CA ARG A 71 -2.14 22.58 5.63
C ARG A 71 -1.84 21.11 5.29
N TRP A 72 -0.64 20.82 4.80
CA TRP A 72 -0.27 19.45 4.46
C TRP A 72 -0.01 18.58 5.69
N GLU A 73 0.45 19.14 6.81
CA GLU A 73 0.54 18.45 8.09
C GLU A 73 -0.85 18.08 8.64
N ALA A 74 -1.82 18.98 8.56
CA ALA A 74 -3.21 18.68 8.92
C ALA A 74 -3.84 17.61 8.02
N SER A 75 -3.58 17.68 6.71
CA SER A 75 -4.02 16.67 5.74
C SER A 75 -3.39 15.29 6.04
N LEU A 76 -2.09 15.25 6.31
CA LEU A 76 -1.39 14.02 6.70
C LEU A 76 -1.94 13.44 8.00
N ALA A 77 -2.19 14.27 9.01
CA ALA A 77 -2.79 13.83 10.28
C ALA A 77 -4.18 13.21 10.06
N THR A 78 -4.98 13.79 9.17
CA THR A 78 -6.30 13.25 8.80
C THR A 78 -6.16 11.89 8.11
N ALA A 79 -5.27 11.77 7.13
CA ALA A 79 -5.02 10.49 6.43
C ALA A 79 -4.51 9.39 7.38
N LYS A 80 -3.61 9.74 8.30
CA LYS A 80 -3.14 8.82 9.36
C LYS A 80 -4.29 8.31 10.22
N LYS A 81 -5.21 9.20 10.65
CA LYS A 81 -6.39 8.82 11.43
C LYS A 81 -7.27 7.83 10.65
N THR A 82 -7.50 8.06 9.36
CA THR A 82 -8.26 7.16 8.50
C THR A 82 -7.60 5.78 8.41
N LEU A 83 -6.28 5.73 8.16
CA LEU A 83 -5.54 4.46 8.15
C LEU A 83 -5.62 3.73 9.49
N ALA A 84 -5.51 4.43 10.62
CA ALA A 84 -5.63 3.83 11.94
C ALA A 84 -7.03 3.23 12.19
N GLN A 85 -8.09 3.91 11.76
CA GLN A 85 -9.46 3.40 11.84
C GLN A 85 -9.65 2.15 10.99
N LEU A 86 -9.16 2.15 9.75
CA LEU A 86 -9.21 0.98 8.87
C LEU A 86 -8.42 -0.20 9.45
N ALA A 87 -7.22 0.03 10.01
CA ALA A 87 -6.45 -1.01 10.69
C ALA A 87 -7.09 -1.51 11.99
N PHE A 88 -7.91 -0.70 12.66
CA PHE A 88 -8.70 -1.11 13.82
C PHE A 88 -9.83 -2.06 13.40
N HIS A 89 -10.57 -1.72 12.34
CA HIS A 89 -11.66 -2.54 11.82
C HIS A 89 -11.19 -3.80 11.10
N THR A 90 -10.05 -3.73 10.42
CA THR A 90 -9.51 -4.80 9.60
C THR A 90 -8.03 -5.05 9.96
N PRO A 91 -7.74 -5.78 11.05
CA PRO A 91 -6.38 -5.92 11.61
C PRO A 91 -5.34 -6.51 10.65
N ILE A 92 -5.77 -7.31 9.66
CA ILE A 92 -4.88 -7.90 8.66
C ILE A 92 -4.16 -6.83 7.82
N LEU A 93 -4.72 -5.62 7.71
CA LEU A 93 -4.10 -4.48 7.03
C LEU A 93 -2.84 -3.97 7.73
N LYS A 94 -2.65 -4.24 9.03
CA LYS A 94 -1.44 -3.83 9.77
C LYS A 94 -0.15 -4.44 9.21
N ARG A 95 -0.25 -5.50 8.41
CA ARG A 95 0.87 -6.09 7.68
C ARG A 95 1.41 -5.18 6.56
N HIS A 96 0.58 -4.27 6.06
CA HIS A 96 0.97 -3.36 4.99
C HIS A 96 1.80 -2.19 5.55
N PRO A 97 2.93 -1.81 4.91
CA PRO A 97 3.85 -0.79 5.43
C PRO A 97 3.20 0.56 5.79
N ALA A 98 2.25 1.03 4.96
CA ALA A 98 1.54 2.28 5.24
C ALA A 98 0.78 2.23 6.57
N PHE A 99 0.11 1.11 6.88
CA PHE A 99 -0.64 0.94 8.13
C PHE A 99 0.29 0.70 9.32
N ALA A 100 1.33 -0.12 9.16
CA ALA A 100 2.34 -0.35 10.19
C ALA A 100 2.97 0.96 10.66
N SER A 101 3.35 1.83 9.72
CA SER A 101 3.97 3.12 10.02
C SER A 101 3.10 4.06 10.86
N VAL A 102 1.77 3.91 10.79
CA VAL A 102 0.81 4.72 11.55
C VAL A 102 0.52 4.11 12.91
N VAL A 103 0.34 2.79 12.98
CA VAL A 103 -0.04 2.08 14.20
C VAL A 103 1.09 2.06 15.24
N ASP A 104 2.35 1.99 14.81
CA ASP A 104 3.50 2.00 15.73
C ASP A 104 3.79 3.36 16.36
N HIS A 105 3.15 4.44 15.87
CA HIS A 105 3.38 5.83 16.30
C HIS A 105 2.09 6.53 16.79
N SER A 106 1.05 5.76 17.13
CA SER A 106 -0.24 6.28 17.64
C SER A 106 -0.30 6.30 19.16
#